data_AF-A0A4Q5QW23-F1
#
_entry.id   AF-A0A4Q5QW23-F1
#
_cell.length_a   1.000
_cell.length_b   1.000
_cell.length_c   1.000
_cell.angle_alpha   90.00
_cell.angle_beta   90.00
_cell.angle_gamma   90.00
#
_symmetry.space_group_name_H-M   'P 1'
#
loop_
_entity.id
_entity.type
_entity.pdbx_description
1 polymer ?
#
loop_
_entity_poly.entity_id
_entity_poly.type
_entity_poly.pdbx_seq_one_letter_code
_entity_poly.pdbx_strand_id
1 'polypeptide(L)'
;MNLLFTWKRLGYALCWLVLLLLGSRAASAQNSPPDVTVTKDGTGNFTTVQAAITAAPVGRTTPYVIYLKNGKYKEKINVPANKPFLQLVGESVGGVTLTYDDYSGKANPAGGTFGTSNSASVTVLAADFSAFNVTFENTTGVNPGPQALAINVTADRATFRNCRFLGGQDTVFTGGNATRQYFRNCYIDGNTDFIFGPTIAVFEQCVIYPKTRNDGGTGGYITAANTPPNQAYGYVFRNCVIASNLGTTTYTLGRPWQNDASTAPVAKSRNKVVFLKTKIGAGVVRPEGWSTWDTGTDVSLITYAEYQPRNFRGQLVNVSQRVSWSSQLAAADTAQYQTGTVLGTWNPCAASAGVCASFAPGIAVANFLASKGATSTSFSWNACWAVPQVQYELLRSSTRKGAYTSVSQVLAPNDTTYNFRNTDALPAPGGSYFYYLRCSKAGLTTHLTDTLEIAR
;
A
#
# COMPACT_ATOMS: atom_id res chain seq x y z
N MET A 1 -19.82 -72.51 24.00
CA MET A 1 -18.63 -71.65 23.80
C MET A 1 -18.91 -70.75 22.61
N ASN A 2 -19.82 -69.79 22.72
CA ASN A 2 -19.67 -68.48 23.36
C ASN A 2 -18.52 -67.64 22.79
N LEU A 3 -18.95 -66.59 22.07
CA LEU A 3 -18.29 -65.32 21.76
C LEU A 3 -16.97 -65.41 20.99
N LEU A 4 -17.02 -64.95 19.74
CA LEU A 4 -16.14 -63.90 19.18
C LEU A 4 -16.40 -63.82 17.66
N PHE A 5 -16.78 -62.62 17.20
CA PHE A 5 -16.72 -62.08 15.82
C PHE A 5 -17.99 -61.33 15.38
N THR A 6 -18.32 -60.27 16.11
CA THR A 6 -19.18 -59.18 15.62
C THR A 6 -18.62 -57.81 16.02
N TRP A 7 -17.39 -57.49 15.57
CA TRP A 7 -16.83 -56.13 15.69
C TRP A 7 -16.21 -55.70 14.34
N LYS A 8 -17.06 -55.53 13.33
CA LYS A 8 -16.79 -54.70 12.15
C LYS A 8 -17.95 -53.74 11.99
N ARG A 9 -17.92 -52.62 12.73
CA ARG A 9 -18.65 -51.35 12.49
C ARG A 9 -18.61 -50.45 13.73
N LEU A 10 -17.42 -50.12 14.24
CA LEU A 10 -17.29 -49.05 15.25
C LEU A 10 -15.89 -48.40 15.23
N GLY A 11 -15.32 -48.24 14.03
CA GLY A 11 -13.94 -47.72 13.83
C GLY A 11 -13.83 -46.48 12.94
N TYR A 12 -14.95 -45.84 12.58
CA TYR A 12 -14.95 -44.67 11.68
C TYR A 12 -15.69 -43.44 12.23
N ALA A 13 -16.12 -43.46 13.50
CA ALA A 13 -16.84 -42.34 14.12
C ALA A 13 -16.04 -41.59 15.20
N LEU A 14 -14.81 -42.02 15.52
CA LEU A 14 -13.96 -41.38 16.53
C LEU A 14 -12.68 -40.72 15.97
N CYS A 15 -12.61 -40.51 14.66
CA CYS A 15 -11.54 -39.69 14.03
C CYS A 15 -12.07 -38.34 13.49
N TRP A 16 -13.37 -38.07 13.65
CA TRP A 16 -14.02 -36.85 13.16
C TRP A 16 -14.52 -35.90 14.26
N LEU A 17 -14.22 -36.18 15.53
CA LEU A 17 -14.58 -35.30 16.66
C LEU A 17 -13.40 -34.71 17.43
N VAL A 18 -12.15 -35.01 17.06
CA VAL A 18 -10.94 -34.35 17.60
C VAL A 18 -10.37 -33.31 16.63
N LEU A 19 -10.88 -33.24 15.39
CA LEU A 19 -10.50 -32.25 14.37
C LEU A 19 -11.43 -31.01 14.30
N LEU A 20 -12.35 -30.85 15.25
CA LEU A 20 -13.31 -29.74 15.30
C LEU A 20 -13.11 -28.77 16.49
N LEU A 21 -11.95 -28.82 17.16
CA LEU A 21 -11.57 -27.88 18.22
C LEU A 21 -10.25 -27.12 17.97
N LEU A 22 -9.68 -27.24 16.77
CA LEU A 22 -8.70 -26.26 16.29
C LEU A 22 -9.44 -25.13 15.58
N GLY A 23 -10.26 -24.41 16.36
CA GLY A 23 -10.66 -23.06 16.00
C GLY A 23 -9.39 -22.27 15.75
N SER A 24 -9.20 -21.85 14.51
CA SER A 24 -8.13 -20.98 14.06
C SER A 24 -8.20 -19.66 14.81
N ARG A 25 -7.65 -19.64 16.02
CA ARG A 25 -7.13 -18.41 16.61
C ARG A 25 -5.93 -18.04 15.74
N ALA A 26 -6.16 -17.16 14.77
CA ALA A 26 -5.09 -16.29 14.30
C ALA A 26 -4.60 -15.54 15.54
N ALA A 27 -3.57 -16.08 16.19
CA ALA A 27 -2.89 -15.40 17.27
C ALA A 27 -2.30 -14.13 16.67
N SER A 28 -2.93 -12.99 16.99
CA SER A 28 -2.33 -11.69 16.80
C SER A 28 -0.97 -11.73 17.51
N ALA A 29 0.10 -11.50 16.76
CA ALA A 29 1.45 -11.46 17.28
C ALA A 29 1.69 -10.15 18.05
N GLN A 30 0.98 -9.96 19.16
CA GLN A 30 1.35 -9.07 20.26
C GLN A 30 0.65 -9.54 21.53
N ASN A 31 1.41 -10.20 22.41
CA ASN A 31 0.93 -10.73 23.70
C ASN A 31 0.85 -9.66 24.81
N SER A 32 1.07 -8.38 24.50
CA SER A 32 0.99 -7.27 25.46
C SER A 32 -0.18 -6.35 25.13
N PRO A 33 -0.93 -5.85 26.12
CA PRO A 33 -1.95 -4.85 25.90
C PRO A 33 -1.34 -3.57 25.31
N PRO A 34 -2.08 -2.81 24.49
CA PRO A 34 -1.60 -1.53 23.99
C PRO A 34 -1.42 -0.52 25.14
N ASP A 35 -0.49 0.42 25.00
CA ASP A 35 -0.31 1.49 25.99
C ASP A 35 -1.52 2.42 26.02
N VAL A 36 -2.07 2.76 24.84
CA VAL A 36 -3.29 3.59 24.70
C VAL A 36 -4.12 3.15 23.50
N THR A 37 -5.44 3.41 23.56
CA THR A 37 -6.39 3.15 22.48
C THR A 37 -7.05 4.44 22.01
N VAL A 38 -7.17 4.59 20.68
CA VAL A 38 -7.87 5.69 20.02
C VAL A 38 -9.18 5.16 19.42
N THR A 39 -10.30 5.82 19.73
CA THR A 39 -11.63 5.49 19.17
C THR A 39 -12.40 6.74 18.77
N LYS A 40 -13.14 6.71 17.66
CA LYS A 40 -13.96 7.86 17.23
C LYS A 40 -15.19 8.11 18.11
N ASP A 41 -15.65 7.09 18.84
CA ASP A 41 -16.83 7.14 19.70
C ASP A 41 -16.54 7.61 21.13
N GLY A 42 -15.26 7.84 21.48
CA GLY A 42 -14.85 8.31 22.80
C GLY A 42 -14.76 7.23 23.88
N THR A 43 -14.91 5.95 23.52
CA THR A 43 -14.75 4.82 24.46
C THR A 43 -13.30 4.47 24.79
N GLY A 44 -12.33 4.96 24.01
CA GLY A 44 -10.89 4.80 24.25
C GLY A 44 -10.28 5.91 25.09
N ASN A 45 -8.93 5.93 25.14
CA ASN A 45 -8.16 6.97 25.83
C ASN A 45 -8.18 8.31 25.08
N PHE A 46 -8.25 8.27 23.75
CA PHE A 46 -8.26 9.46 22.89
C PHE A 46 -9.27 9.30 21.76
N THR A 47 -9.76 10.42 21.23
CA THR A 47 -10.61 10.47 20.03
C THR A 47 -9.84 10.76 18.74
N THR A 48 -8.60 11.23 18.86
CA THR A 48 -7.72 11.56 17.74
C THR A 48 -6.36 10.90 17.90
N VAL A 49 -5.73 10.60 16.76
CA VAL A 49 -4.42 9.95 16.69
C VAL A 49 -3.32 10.94 17.07
N GLN A 50 -3.45 12.20 16.65
CA GLN A 50 -2.47 13.22 17.00
C GLN A 50 -2.43 13.48 18.51
N ALA A 51 -3.57 13.46 19.22
CA ALA A 51 -3.58 13.63 20.67
C ALA A 51 -2.85 12.47 21.38
N ALA A 52 -3.07 11.23 20.94
CA ALA A 52 -2.37 10.07 21.48
C ALA A 52 -0.84 10.14 21.24
N ILE A 53 -0.41 10.57 20.06
CA ILE A 53 1.02 10.78 19.74
C ILE A 53 1.64 11.88 20.62
N THR A 54 0.92 12.99 20.81
CA THR A 54 1.37 14.10 21.65
C THR A 54 1.58 13.64 23.10
N ALA A 55 0.65 12.83 23.62
CA ALA A 55 0.68 12.31 24.99
C ALA A 55 1.71 11.19 25.23
N ALA A 56 2.17 10.48 24.18
CA ALA A 56 3.17 9.43 24.30
C ALA A 56 4.45 9.94 24.99
N PRO A 57 5.18 9.14 25.80
CA PRO A 57 6.42 9.60 26.41
C PRO A 57 7.50 9.96 25.37
N VAL A 58 8.36 10.93 25.70
CA VAL A 58 9.55 11.27 24.89
C VAL A 58 10.70 10.31 25.19
N GLY A 59 11.62 10.14 24.24
CA GLY A 59 12.90 9.45 24.46
C GLY A 59 12.79 7.97 24.84
N ARG A 60 11.70 7.30 24.42
CA ARG A 60 11.52 5.86 24.63
C ARG A 60 12.67 5.05 24.02
N THR A 61 12.99 3.92 24.63
CA THR A 61 13.95 2.94 24.11
C THR A 61 13.28 1.60 23.78
N THR A 62 11.98 1.51 24.02
CA THR A 62 11.13 0.35 23.76
C THR A 62 9.81 0.81 23.15
N PRO A 63 9.11 -0.06 22.40
CA PRO A 63 7.84 0.28 21.75
C PRO A 63 6.84 0.96 22.69
N TYR A 64 6.15 1.99 22.18
CA TYR A 64 4.95 2.57 22.78
C TYR A 64 3.79 2.39 21.80
N VAL A 65 2.84 1.55 22.15
CA VAL A 65 1.79 1.03 21.26
C VAL A 65 0.53 1.86 21.38
N ILE A 66 0.20 2.56 20.30
CA ILE A 66 -1.07 3.25 20.10
C ILE A 66 -1.96 2.36 19.23
N TYR A 67 -3.00 1.79 19.85
CA TYR A 67 -3.99 0.98 19.15
C TYR A 67 -5.11 1.86 18.57
N LEU A 68 -5.43 1.65 17.30
CA LEU A 68 -6.42 2.45 16.56
C LEU A 68 -7.63 1.58 16.24
N LYS A 69 -8.80 1.92 16.79
CA LYS A 69 -10.05 1.29 16.37
C LYS A 69 -10.45 1.73 14.96
N ASN A 70 -11.22 0.90 14.28
CA ASN A 70 -11.75 1.19 12.95
C ASN A 70 -12.40 2.58 12.90
N GLY A 71 -12.02 3.36 11.90
CA GLY A 71 -12.45 4.73 11.71
C GLY A 71 -11.60 5.45 10.66
N LYS A 72 -12.20 6.44 10.00
CA LYS A 72 -11.50 7.40 9.15
C LYS A 72 -11.14 8.63 10.00
N TYR A 73 -9.85 8.82 10.27
CA TYR A 73 -9.29 9.91 11.07
C TYR A 73 -8.76 10.98 10.11
N LYS A 74 -9.57 12.04 9.90
CA LYS A 74 -9.20 13.17 9.03
C LYS A 74 -8.52 14.25 9.86
N GLU A 75 -7.20 14.21 9.93
CA GLU A 75 -6.36 15.14 10.67
C GLU A 75 -4.92 15.13 10.14
N LYS A 76 -4.17 16.21 10.37
CA LYS A 76 -2.72 16.23 10.10
C LYS A 76 -2.00 15.53 11.24
N ILE A 77 -1.21 14.52 10.90
CA ILE A 77 -0.48 13.72 11.88
C ILE A 77 1.01 13.97 11.73
N ASN A 78 1.67 14.26 12.83
CA ASN A 78 3.11 14.41 12.94
C ASN A 78 3.62 13.55 14.09
N VAL A 79 4.50 12.61 13.79
CA VAL A 79 5.25 11.79 14.76
C VAL A 79 6.62 12.45 14.93
N PRO A 80 6.83 13.27 15.97
CA PRO A 80 8.04 14.09 16.09
C PRO A 80 9.26 13.25 16.48
N ALA A 81 10.45 13.73 16.11
CA ALA A 81 11.71 13.00 16.27
C ALA A 81 12.03 12.59 17.72
N ASN A 82 11.52 13.34 18.71
CA ASN A 82 11.70 13.04 20.15
C ASN A 82 10.79 11.93 20.69
N LYS A 83 9.99 11.26 19.85
CA LYS A 83 9.13 10.12 20.20
C LYS A 83 9.56 8.82 19.49
N PRO A 84 10.83 8.38 19.63
CA PRO A 84 11.29 7.14 19.00
C PRO A 84 10.50 5.93 19.50
N PHE A 85 10.53 4.83 18.77
CA PHE A 85 9.82 3.58 19.09
C PHE A 85 8.28 3.71 19.18
N LEU A 86 7.69 4.77 18.64
CA LEU A 86 6.23 4.87 18.57
C LEU A 86 5.67 3.85 17.56
N GLN A 87 4.65 3.11 17.98
CA GLN A 87 4.03 2.07 17.17
C GLN A 87 2.54 2.34 17.00
N LEU A 88 2.07 2.40 15.75
CA LEU A 88 0.64 2.46 15.41
C LEU A 88 0.14 1.06 15.03
N VAL A 89 -0.91 0.58 15.70
CA VAL A 89 -1.52 -0.71 15.40
C VAL A 89 -3.00 -0.51 15.12
N GLY A 90 -3.42 -0.71 13.88
CA GLY A 90 -4.82 -0.66 13.51
C GLY A 90 -5.57 -1.95 13.82
N GLU A 91 -6.84 -1.82 14.20
CA GLU A 91 -7.78 -2.94 14.37
C GLU A 91 -7.96 -3.73 13.08
N SER A 92 -7.98 -3.04 11.93
CA SER A 92 -7.92 -3.67 10.62
C SER A 92 -7.38 -2.70 9.58
N VAL A 93 -6.61 -3.23 8.62
CA VAL A 93 -6.06 -2.40 7.55
C VAL A 93 -7.15 -1.77 6.69
N GLY A 94 -8.26 -2.48 6.47
CA GLY A 94 -9.42 -1.97 5.74
C GLY A 94 -10.20 -0.89 6.49
N GLY A 95 -10.22 -0.93 7.82
CA GLY A 95 -11.08 -0.10 8.66
C GLY A 95 -10.39 1.10 9.30
N VAL A 96 -9.06 1.12 9.44
CA VAL A 96 -8.31 2.26 9.99
C VAL A 96 -7.67 3.08 8.86
N THR A 97 -8.14 4.31 8.68
CA THR A 97 -7.61 5.25 7.67
C THR A 97 -7.22 6.58 8.29
N LEU A 98 -5.94 6.93 8.14
CA LEU A 98 -5.36 8.23 8.47
C LEU A 98 -5.30 9.07 7.19
N THR A 99 -6.03 10.17 7.14
CA THR A 99 -6.28 10.89 5.89
C THR A 99 -6.24 12.41 6.02
N TYR A 100 -5.85 13.07 4.94
CA TYR A 100 -5.99 14.52 4.76
C TYR A 100 -6.02 14.84 3.26
N ASP A 101 -6.09 16.13 2.92
CA ASP A 101 -6.31 16.60 1.54
C ASP A 101 -5.44 17.83 1.17
N ASP A 102 -4.26 17.96 1.79
CA ASP A 102 -3.29 18.98 1.40
C ASP A 102 -2.53 18.55 0.16
N TYR A 103 -2.04 19.54 -0.58
CA TYR A 103 -1.32 19.35 -1.83
C TYR A 103 -0.37 20.52 -2.09
N SER A 104 0.68 20.26 -2.85
CA SER A 104 1.65 21.29 -3.25
C SER A 104 0.96 22.40 -4.07
N GLY A 105 1.15 23.65 -3.68
CA GLY A 105 0.48 24.82 -4.25
C GLY A 105 -0.82 25.22 -3.55
N LYS A 106 -1.39 24.40 -2.65
CA LYS A 106 -2.54 24.81 -1.82
C LYS A 106 -2.13 25.95 -0.89
N ALA A 107 -2.98 26.96 -0.73
CA ALA A 107 -2.75 28.04 0.21
C ALA A 107 -2.57 27.49 1.63
N ASN A 108 -1.52 27.91 2.32
CA ASN A 108 -1.24 27.52 3.69
C ASN A 108 -1.81 28.59 4.63
N PRO A 109 -2.66 28.23 5.61
CA PRO A 109 -3.17 29.19 6.61
C PRO A 109 -2.07 29.95 7.38
N ALA A 110 -0.86 29.38 7.48
CA ALA A 110 0.30 30.03 8.10
C ALA A 110 1.03 31.03 7.17
N GLY A 111 0.55 31.24 5.94
CA GLY A 111 1.16 32.07 4.91
C GLY A 111 1.86 31.26 3.81
N GLY A 112 1.82 31.77 2.57
CA GLY A 112 2.37 31.10 1.39
C GLY A 112 1.55 29.90 0.92
N THR A 113 2.21 28.93 0.29
CA THR A 113 1.61 27.67 -0.15
C THR A 113 2.29 26.46 0.49
N PHE A 114 1.57 25.36 0.58
CA PHE A 114 2.20 24.06 0.84
C PHE A 114 3.13 23.72 -0.34
N GLY A 115 4.30 23.18 -0.05
CA GLY A 115 5.10 22.42 -1.01
C GLY A 115 4.79 20.92 -0.92
N THR A 116 5.60 20.11 -1.61
CA THR A 116 5.45 18.65 -1.61
C THR A 116 5.56 18.07 -0.20
N SER A 117 6.64 18.36 0.55
CA SER A 117 6.90 17.71 1.84
C SER A 117 5.85 17.98 2.93
N ASN A 118 5.29 19.19 2.98
CA ASN A 118 4.26 19.58 3.96
C ASN A 118 2.82 19.30 3.50
N SER A 119 2.63 18.82 2.26
CA SER A 119 1.34 18.28 1.80
C SER A 119 0.95 16.96 2.49
N ALA A 120 1.91 16.29 3.14
CA ALA A 120 1.70 14.96 3.70
C ALA A 120 0.55 14.87 4.70
N SER A 121 -0.34 13.88 4.56
CA SER A 121 -1.35 13.60 5.60
C SER A 121 -0.70 13.17 6.92
N VAL A 122 0.36 12.35 6.82
CA VAL A 122 1.16 11.88 7.96
C VAL A 122 2.64 12.15 7.74
N THR A 123 3.29 12.77 8.72
CA THR A 123 4.75 12.97 8.75
C THR A 123 5.36 12.15 9.88
N VAL A 124 6.39 11.36 9.57
CA VAL A 124 7.10 10.50 10.52
C VAL A 124 8.57 10.90 10.57
N LEU A 125 8.97 11.47 11.70
CA LEU A 125 10.34 11.92 11.99
C LEU A 125 11.04 11.03 13.04
N ALA A 126 10.27 10.25 13.79
CA ALA A 126 10.76 9.42 14.89
C ALA A 126 11.43 8.14 14.40
N ALA A 127 12.69 7.93 14.80
CA ALA A 127 13.40 6.68 14.55
C ALA A 127 12.69 5.48 15.23
N ASP A 128 12.88 4.30 14.65
CA ASP A 128 12.28 3.04 15.14
C ASP A 128 10.75 3.05 15.16
N PHE A 129 10.12 3.94 14.38
CA PHE A 129 8.67 3.96 14.19
C PHE A 129 8.20 2.65 13.54
N SER A 130 7.05 2.15 13.96
CA SER A 130 6.40 1.04 13.25
C SER A 130 4.89 1.22 13.09
N ALA A 131 4.35 0.73 11.97
CA ALA A 131 2.92 0.72 11.73
C ALA A 131 2.43 -0.64 11.23
N PHE A 132 1.31 -1.11 11.77
CA PHE A 132 0.67 -2.37 11.44
C PHE A 132 -0.80 -2.16 11.16
N ASN A 133 -1.30 -2.68 10.05
CA ASN A 133 -2.74 -2.64 9.73
C ASN A 133 -3.31 -1.22 9.65
N VAL A 134 -2.55 -0.26 9.12
CA VAL A 134 -2.96 1.15 8.99
C VAL A 134 -3.02 1.55 7.52
N THR A 135 -4.02 2.33 7.15
CA THR A 135 -4.09 3.01 5.84
C THR A 135 -3.65 4.46 5.99
N PHE A 136 -2.68 4.88 5.19
CA PHE A 136 -2.27 6.26 5.00
C PHE A 136 -2.85 6.73 3.67
N GLU A 137 -3.61 7.83 3.69
CA GLU A 137 -4.34 8.33 2.52
C GLU A 137 -4.10 9.83 2.34
N ASN A 138 -3.91 10.26 1.09
CA ASN A 138 -4.17 11.63 0.69
C ASN A 138 -5.24 11.62 -0.41
N THR A 139 -6.33 12.34 -0.20
CA THR A 139 -7.48 12.33 -1.13
C THR A 139 -7.30 13.30 -2.31
N THR A 140 -6.20 14.05 -2.36
CA THR A 140 -5.89 15.00 -3.44
C THR A 140 -4.88 14.42 -4.45
N GLY A 141 -4.76 15.04 -5.63
CA GLY A 141 -3.74 14.69 -6.62
C GLY A 141 -4.06 13.46 -7.48
N VAL A 142 -5.31 12.97 -7.42
CA VAL A 142 -5.70 11.70 -8.07
C VAL A 142 -5.69 11.80 -9.60
N ASN A 143 -5.82 12.99 -10.22
CA ASN A 143 -5.89 13.13 -11.69
C ASN A 143 -5.50 14.52 -12.27
N PRO A 144 -4.33 14.70 -12.88
CA PRO A 144 -2.99 14.35 -12.43
C PRO A 144 -2.40 15.49 -11.58
N GLY A 145 -1.88 15.15 -10.40
CA GLY A 145 -1.31 16.17 -9.52
C GLY A 145 -2.34 17.20 -9.02
N PRO A 146 -1.89 18.22 -8.29
CA PRO A 146 -0.50 18.42 -7.83
C PRO A 146 -0.02 17.35 -6.84
N GLN A 147 1.27 17.38 -6.49
CA GLN A 147 1.90 16.46 -5.53
C GLN A 147 1.13 16.47 -4.21
N ALA A 148 0.79 15.28 -3.69
CA ALA A 148 -0.05 15.14 -2.51
C ALA A 148 0.31 13.85 -1.75
N LEU A 149 1.15 14.00 -0.72
CA LEU A 149 1.73 12.86 0.00
C LEU A 149 0.69 12.22 0.93
N ALA A 150 0.54 10.91 0.87
CA ALA A 150 -0.14 10.15 1.92
C ALA A 150 0.74 10.08 3.17
N ILE A 151 2.04 9.90 2.97
CA ILE A 151 3.02 9.87 4.06
C ILE A 151 4.36 10.47 3.65
N ASN A 152 4.98 11.19 4.58
CA ASN A 152 6.36 11.67 4.53
C ASN A 152 7.15 11.00 5.66
N VAL A 153 8.10 10.12 5.33
CA VAL A 153 8.91 9.40 6.32
C VAL A 153 10.36 9.83 6.18
N THR A 154 10.89 10.56 7.17
CA THR A 154 12.33 10.89 7.26
C THR A 154 13.02 10.15 8.40
N ALA A 155 12.30 9.27 9.08
CA ALA A 155 12.80 8.43 10.15
C ALA A 155 13.74 7.32 9.64
N ASP A 156 14.82 7.07 10.39
CA ASP A 156 15.62 5.86 10.24
C ASP A 156 14.96 4.69 10.99
N ARG A 157 15.10 3.48 10.44
CA ARG A 157 14.54 2.23 10.97
C ARG A 157 13.01 2.21 11.06
N ALA A 158 12.33 2.89 10.14
CA ALA A 158 10.87 2.88 10.08
C ALA A 158 10.34 1.60 9.41
N THR A 159 9.35 0.95 10.04
CA THR A 159 8.78 -0.31 9.55
C THR A 159 7.27 -0.21 9.31
N PHE A 160 6.82 -0.75 8.17
CA PHE A 160 5.42 -0.81 7.82
C PHE A 160 5.06 -2.25 7.45
N ARG A 161 4.03 -2.81 8.10
CA ARG A 161 3.52 -4.14 7.80
C ARG A 161 2.03 -4.14 7.58
N ASN A 162 1.58 -4.76 6.49
CA ASN A 162 0.16 -4.84 6.16
C ASN A 162 -0.50 -3.45 6.18
N CYS A 163 0.19 -2.46 5.62
CA CYS A 163 -0.29 -1.09 5.51
C CYS A 163 -0.77 -0.81 4.09
N ARG A 164 -1.68 0.16 3.95
CA ARG A 164 -2.08 0.72 2.66
C ARG A 164 -1.57 2.15 2.52
N PHE A 165 -1.07 2.52 1.36
CA PHE A 165 -0.67 3.87 1.03
C PHE A 165 -1.45 4.30 -0.21
N LEU A 166 -2.40 5.20 -0.03
CA LEU A 166 -3.39 5.58 -1.02
C LEU A 166 -3.18 7.03 -1.46
N GLY A 167 -2.98 7.25 -2.76
CA GLY A 167 -2.73 8.60 -3.25
C GLY A 167 -2.77 8.73 -4.77
N GLY A 168 -2.17 9.82 -5.24
CA GLY A 168 -2.01 10.13 -6.65
C GLY A 168 -0.53 10.35 -6.98
N GLN A 169 -0.17 11.60 -7.23
CA GLN A 169 1.23 11.98 -7.42
C GLN A 169 1.95 12.08 -6.07
N ASP A 170 3.17 11.53 -5.99
CA ASP A 170 4.06 11.60 -4.82
C ASP A 170 3.48 10.93 -3.55
N THR A 171 2.82 9.78 -3.68
CA THR A 171 2.08 9.14 -2.57
C THR A 171 2.94 8.82 -1.33
N VAL A 172 4.11 8.20 -1.51
CA VAL A 172 5.02 7.82 -0.43
C VAL A 172 6.37 8.49 -0.63
N PHE A 173 6.68 9.45 0.25
CA PHE A 173 8.02 10.02 0.32
C PHE A 173 8.87 9.28 1.33
N THR A 174 9.89 8.57 0.86
CA THR A 174 10.92 7.95 1.70
C THR A 174 12.12 8.90 1.81
N GLY A 175 12.02 9.83 2.75
CA GLY A 175 12.97 10.91 2.99
C GLY A 175 14.11 10.58 3.97
N GLY A 176 15.07 11.51 4.03
CA GLY A 176 16.25 11.43 4.88
C GLY A 176 17.43 10.72 4.19
N ASN A 177 18.61 11.34 4.24
CA ASN A 177 19.81 10.73 3.68
C ASN A 177 20.31 9.65 4.63
N ALA A 178 20.72 8.49 4.09
CA ALA A 178 21.21 7.34 4.87
C ALA A 178 20.20 6.79 5.91
N THR A 179 18.92 7.09 5.78
CA THR A 179 17.85 6.45 6.56
C THR A 179 17.48 5.11 5.93
N ARG A 180 16.91 4.22 6.75
CA ARG A 180 16.49 2.88 6.35
C ARG A 180 15.01 2.68 6.63
N GLN A 181 14.30 2.10 5.67
CA GLN A 181 12.87 1.82 5.79
C GLN A 181 12.53 0.43 5.26
N TYR A 182 11.60 -0.25 5.93
CA TYR A 182 11.17 -1.61 5.56
C TYR A 182 9.64 -1.68 5.42
N PHE A 183 9.18 -2.05 4.23
CA PHE A 183 7.77 -2.22 3.91
C PHE A 183 7.52 -3.69 3.60
N ARG A 184 6.64 -4.35 4.35
CA ARG A 184 6.34 -5.78 4.15
C ARG A 184 4.84 -6.05 4.04
N ASN A 185 4.45 -6.77 2.99
CA ASN A 185 3.05 -7.09 2.71
C ASN A 185 2.14 -5.85 2.60
N CYS A 186 2.71 -4.70 2.21
CA CYS A 186 1.96 -3.46 2.06
C CYS A 186 1.32 -3.37 0.67
N TYR A 187 0.29 -2.54 0.56
CA TYR A 187 -0.29 -2.12 -0.71
C TYR A 187 0.01 -0.63 -0.91
N ILE A 188 0.56 -0.25 -2.06
CA ILE A 188 0.93 1.12 -2.39
C ILE A 188 0.35 1.45 -3.76
N ASP A 189 -0.44 2.52 -3.85
CA ASP A 189 -0.97 3.01 -5.12
C ASP A 189 -0.66 4.47 -5.38
N GLY A 190 -0.75 4.86 -6.65
CA GLY A 190 -0.47 6.22 -7.11
C GLY A 190 -0.35 6.30 -8.63
N ASN A 191 -0.03 7.48 -9.15
CA ASN A 191 0.05 7.72 -10.60
C ASN A 191 1.43 8.19 -11.10
N THR A 192 2.06 9.15 -10.43
CA THR A 192 3.32 9.77 -10.83
C THR A 192 4.24 9.80 -9.63
N ASP A 193 5.46 9.27 -9.80
CA ASP A 193 6.52 9.30 -8.80
C ASP A 193 6.05 8.83 -7.42
N PHE A 194 5.12 7.86 -7.39
CA PHE A 194 4.34 7.63 -6.17
C PHE A 194 5.13 6.91 -5.07
N ILE A 195 6.34 6.45 -5.38
CA ILE A 195 7.38 6.04 -4.42
C ILE A 195 8.67 6.81 -4.74
N PHE A 196 9.01 7.83 -3.95
CA PHE A 196 10.12 8.74 -4.27
C PHE A 196 10.91 9.16 -3.03
N GLY A 197 12.15 9.61 -3.25
CA GLY A 197 13.07 9.97 -2.16
C GLY A 197 14.44 9.25 -2.15
N PRO A 198 15.31 9.64 -1.21
CA PRO A 198 16.72 9.22 -1.18
C PRO A 198 16.99 7.96 -0.35
N THR A 199 16.01 7.48 0.42
CA THR A 199 16.18 6.46 1.48
C THR A 199 16.68 5.09 0.95
N ILE A 200 17.33 4.33 1.84
CA ILE A 200 17.55 2.89 1.66
C ILE A 200 16.26 2.15 2.04
N ALA A 201 15.44 1.77 1.06
CA ALA A 201 14.14 1.16 1.32
C ALA A 201 14.02 -0.25 0.71
N VAL A 202 13.58 -1.20 1.54
CA VAL A 202 13.23 -2.55 1.08
C VAL A 202 11.72 -2.72 1.11
N PHE A 203 11.15 -3.04 -0.06
CA PHE A 203 9.74 -3.40 -0.22
C PHE A 203 9.67 -4.91 -0.46
N GLU A 204 9.05 -5.65 0.44
CA GLU A 204 9.02 -7.11 0.40
C GLU A 204 7.59 -7.64 0.40
N GLN A 205 7.24 -8.45 -0.60
CA GLN A 205 5.90 -9.02 -0.76
C GLN A 205 4.79 -7.95 -0.84
N CYS A 206 5.13 -6.75 -1.30
CA CYS A 206 4.18 -5.65 -1.46
C CYS A 206 3.40 -5.76 -2.78
N VAL A 207 2.18 -5.24 -2.78
CA VAL A 207 1.41 -4.96 -4.00
C VAL A 207 1.62 -3.48 -4.34
N ILE A 208 2.14 -3.25 -5.54
CA ILE A 208 2.35 -1.95 -6.14
C ILE A 208 1.27 -1.81 -7.21
N TYR A 209 0.40 -0.82 -7.06
CA TYR A 209 -0.77 -0.63 -7.93
C TYR A 209 -0.68 0.71 -8.69
N PRO A 210 -0.22 0.69 -9.94
CA PRO A 210 -0.08 1.90 -10.75
C PRO A 210 -1.45 2.33 -11.29
N LYS A 211 -2.05 3.40 -10.79
CA LYS A 211 -3.44 3.79 -11.09
C LYS A 211 -3.66 4.19 -12.55
N THR A 212 -4.89 4.06 -13.03
CA THR A 212 -5.29 4.70 -14.29
C THR A 212 -5.28 6.22 -14.10
N ARG A 213 -4.69 6.95 -15.04
CA ARG A 213 -4.83 8.40 -15.14
C ARG A 213 -6.01 8.74 -16.05
N ASN A 214 -6.82 9.71 -15.64
CA ASN A 214 -8.01 10.14 -16.38
C ASN A 214 -7.78 11.42 -17.22
N ASP A 215 -6.54 11.88 -17.33
CA ASP A 215 -6.14 13.08 -18.09
C ASP A 215 -5.79 12.78 -19.55
N GLY A 216 -5.98 11.54 -20.01
CA GLY A 216 -5.53 11.09 -21.33
C GLY A 216 -4.01 10.89 -21.43
N GLY A 217 -3.26 11.13 -20.34
CA GLY A 217 -1.83 10.90 -20.27
C GLY A 217 -1.49 9.41 -20.33
N THR A 218 -0.55 9.05 -21.19
CA THR A 218 -0.18 7.65 -21.44
C THR A 218 0.94 7.14 -20.54
N GLY A 219 1.51 7.97 -19.65
CA GLY A 219 2.70 7.65 -18.86
C GLY A 219 2.60 7.98 -17.38
N GLY A 220 2.90 6.99 -16.54
CA GLY A 220 3.20 7.15 -15.12
C GLY A 220 4.57 6.59 -14.75
N TYR A 221 5.02 6.87 -13.54
CA TYR A 221 6.32 6.42 -13.02
C TYR A 221 6.09 5.79 -11.66
N ILE A 222 6.54 4.53 -11.49
CA ILE A 222 6.40 3.84 -10.21
C ILE A 222 7.34 4.44 -9.17
N THR A 223 8.60 4.65 -9.55
CA THR A 223 9.62 5.19 -8.65
C THR A 223 10.29 6.46 -9.18
N ALA A 224 10.67 7.33 -8.25
CA ALA A 224 11.54 8.47 -8.49
C ALA A 224 12.59 8.57 -7.36
N ALA A 225 13.53 7.61 -7.34
CA ALA A 225 14.61 7.60 -6.36
C ALA A 225 15.58 8.74 -6.64
N ASN A 226 16.11 9.42 -5.63
CA ASN A 226 17.23 10.39 -5.72
C ASN A 226 18.37 9.97 -4.78
N THR A 227 18.85 8.74 -4.96
CA THR A 227 19.85 8.11 -4.10
C THR A 227 21.14 8.97 -4.01
N PRO A 228 21.61 9.32 -2.80
CA PRO A 228 22.81 10.14 -2.63
C PRO A 228 24.08 9.44 -3.13
N PRO A 229 25.12 10.16 -3.59
CA PRO A 229 26.33 9.55 -4.16
C PRO A 229 27.08 8.57 -3.26
N ASN A 230 27.06 8.77 -1.95
CA ASN A 230 27.77 7.93 -0.98
C ASN A 230 26.90 6.80 -0.42
N GLN A 231 25.71 6.56 -0.98
CA GLN A 231 24.79 5.53 -0.50
C GLN A 231 24.89 4.28 -1.38
N ALA A 232 25.23 3.14 -0.78
CA ALA A 232 25.42 1.88 -1.51
C ALA A 232 24.12 1.38 -2.17
N TYR A 233 22.99 1.54 -1.49
CA TYR A 233 21.67 1.06 -1.91
C TYR A 233 20.66 2.20 -2.02
N GLY A 234 19.63 2.01 -2.84
CA GLY A 234 18.44 2.86 -2.89
C GLY A 234 17.22 2.01 -2.59
N TYR A 235 16.37 1.79 -3.60
CA TYR A 235 15.19 0.94 -3.46
C TYR A 235 15.45 -0.50 -3.90
N VAL A 236 14.94 -1.44 -3.11
CA VAL A 236 14.97 -2.87 -3.42
C VAL A 236 13.56 -3.46 -3.23
N PHE A 237 12.95 -3.88 -4.33
CA PHE A 237 11.65 -4.55 -4.35
C PHE A 237 11.87 -6.06 -4.45
N ARG A 238 11.32 -6.84 -3.52
CA ARG A 238 11.54 -8.30 -3.42
C ARG A 238 10.22 -9.04 -3.39
N ASN A 239 10.02 -9.93 -4.36
CA ASN A 239 8.80 -10.74 -4.47
C ASN A 239 7.51 -9.89 -4.48
N CYS A 240 7.59 -8.67 -5.00
CA CYS A 240 6.44 -7.78 -5.09
C CYS A 240 5.54 -8.15 -6.26
N VAL A 241 4.35 -7.55 -6.30
CA VAL A 241 3.43 -7.57 -7.42
C VAL A 241 3.28 -6.15 -7.95
N ILE A 242 3.49 -5.95 -9.25
CA ILE A 242 3.02 -4.77 -9.97
C ILE A 242 1.72 -5.17 -10.66
N ALA A 243 0.58 -4.75 -10.11
CA ALA A 243 -0.73 -5.11 -10.64
C ALA A 243 -1.04 -4.35 -11.93
N SER A 244 -1.81 -4.95 -12.84
CA SER A 244 -2.39 -4.20 -13.96
C SER A 244 -3.41 -3.20 -13.44
N ASN A 245 -3.57 -2.06 -14.12
CA ASN A 245 -4.72 -1.19 -13.91
C ASN A 245 -5.84 -1.50 -14.90
N LEU A 246 -6.92 -0.74 -14.78
CA LEU A 246 -8.13 -0.89 -15.57
C LEU A 246 -8.16 -0.03 -16.84
N GLY A 247 -7.19 0.86 -17.02
CA GLY A 247 -7.17 1.83 -18.12
C GLY A 247 -6.05 1.54 -19.12
N THR A 248 -5.67 2.59 -19.85
CA THR A 248 -4.62 2.53 -20.87
C THR A 248 -3.30 3.14 -20.38
N THR A 249 -3.24 3.62 -19.14
CA THR A 249 -2.03 4.20 -18.58
C THR A 249 -0.96 3.13 -18.42
N THR A 250 0.17 3.35 -19.07
CA THR A 250 1.36 2.50 -18.97
C THR A 250 2.43 3.20 -18.14
N TYR A 251 3.31 2.41 -17.55
CA TYR A 251 4.28 2.87 -16.57
C TYR A 251 5.71 2.47 -16.94
N THR A 252 6.67 3.30 -16.57
CA THR A 252 8.04 2.81 -16.33
C THR A 252 8.21 2.48 -14.84
N LEU A 253 9.12 1.55 -14.56
CA LEU A 253 9.53 1.14 -13.23
C LEU A 253 10.13 2.30 -12.43
N GLY A 254 10.72 3.29 -13.12
CA GLY A 254 11.11 4.55 -12.51
C GLY A 254 11.81 5.51 -13.44
N ARG A 255 12.05 6.71 -12.90
CA ARG A 255 12.84 7.79 -13.51
C ARG A 255 13.79 8.43 -12.49
N PRO A 256 14.96 8.94 -12.91
CA PRO A 256 16.04 9.36 -12.02
C PRO A 256 15.88 10.80 -11.53
N TRP A 257 15.11 11.02 -10.46
CA TRP A 257 14.94 12.36 -9.87
C TRP A 257 16.27 12.98 -9.42
N GLN A 258 16.46 14.28 -9.67
CA GLN A 258 17.71 15.03 -9.41
C GLN A 258 18.93 14.46 -10.17
N ASN A 259 18.69 13.87 -11.33
CA ASN A 259 19.70 13.55 -12.35
C ASN A 259 19.17 14.06 -13.69
N ASP A 260 19.06 15.38 -13.76
CA ASP A 260 18.42 16.14 -14.84
C ASP A 260 19.34 17.26 -15.32
N ALA A 261 18.93 17.95 -16.38
CA ALA A 261 19.72 19.02 -16.99
C ALA A 261 19.96 20.23 -16.06
N SER A 262 19.06 20.45 -15.09
CA SER A 262 19.15 21.56 -14.13
C SER A 262 20.03 21.24 -12.93
N THR A 263 20.38 19.97 -12.73
CA THR A 263 21.22 19.52 -11.62
C THR A 263 22.70 19.57 -12.02
N ALA A 264 23.50 20.34 -11.26
CA ALA A 264 24.94 20.41 -11.48
C ALA A 264 25.58 19.00 -11.47
N PRO A 265 26.57 18.70 -12.33
CA PRO A 265 27.12 17.34 -12.48
C PRO A 265 27.55 16.67 -11.16
N VAL A 266 28.17 17.43 -10.26
CA VAL A 266 28.62 16.95 -8.93
C VAL A 266 27.47 16.67 -7.96
N ALA A 267 26.32 17.31 -8.17
CA ALA A 267 25.12 17.18 -7.33
C ALA A 267 24.14 16.13 -7.87
N LYS A 268 24.37 15.58 -9.08
CA LYS A 268 23.50 14.57 -9.67
C LYS A 268 23.40 13.34 -8.77
N SER A 269 22.18 12.91 -8.51
CA SER A 269 21.90 11.70 -7.75
C SER A 269 22.45 10.45 -8.46
N ARG A 270 22.77 9.42 -7.69
CA ARG A 270 23.23 8.11 -8.18
C ARG A 270 22.08 7.12 -8.12
N ASN A 271 21.00 7.37 -8.86
CA ASN A 271 19.69 6.74 -8.68
C ASN A 271 19.77 5.20 -8.69
N LYS A 272 19.31 4.53 -7.62
CA LYS A 272 19.37 3.05 -7.52
C LYS A 272 18.00 2.45 -7.22
N VAL A 273 17.54 1.58 -8.11
CA VAL A 273 16.27 0.85 -7.97
C VAL A 273 16.43 -0.56 -8.51
N VAL A 274 16.12 -1.56 -7.69
CA VAL A 274 16.26 -2.97 -8.05
C VAL A 274 14.95 -3.73 -7.80
N PHE A 275 14.48 -4.47 -8.80
CA PHE A 275 13.32 -5.36 -8.69
C PHE A 275 13.74 -6.83 -8.78
N LEU A 276 13.48 -7.62 -7.73
CA LEU A 276 13.83 -9.03 -7.65
C LEU A 276 12.58 -9.90 -7.59
N LYS A 277 12.43 -10.81 -8.55
CA LYS A 277 11.34 -11.80 -8.62
C LYS A 277 9.95 -11.16 -8.53
N THR A 278 9.81 -9.95 -9.08
CA THR A 278 8.55 -9.21 -9.09
C THR A 278 7.59 -9.80 -10.12
N LYS A 279 6.33 -10.01 -9.74
CA LYS A 279 5.26 -10.36 -10.69
C LYS A 279 4.73 -9.09 -11.34
N ILE A 280 4.61 -9.06 -12.66
CA ILE A 280 4.17 -7.89 -13.42
C ILE A 280 2.89 -8.25 -14.19
N GLY A 281 1.85 -7.43 -13.99
CA GLY A 281 0.60 -7.52 -14.72
C GLY A 281 0.77 -7.23 -16.22
N ALA A 282 -0.09 -7.81 -17.05
CA ALA A 282 -0.02 -7.61 -18.48
C ALA A 282 -0.22 -6.13 -18.85
N GLY A 283 0.59 -5.63 -19.79
CA GLY A 283 0.46 -4.30 -20.40
C GLY A 283 0.72 -3.10 -19.49
N VAL A 284 1.04 -3.29 -18.20
CA VAL A 284 1.17 -2.16 -17.26
C VAL A 284 2.56 -1.51 -17.31
N VAL A 285 3.62 -2.29 -17.48
CA VAL A 285 4.99 -1.80 -17.63
C VAL A 285 5.35 -1.73 -19.11
N ARG A 286 5.85 -0.59 -19.55
CA ARG A 286 6.27 -0.38 -20.94
C ARG A 286 7.48 -1.26 -21.32
N PRO A 287 7.67 -1.61 -22.60
CA PRO A 287 8.78 -2.44 -23.02
C PRO A 287 10.16 -1.90 -22.62
N GLU A 288 10.36 -0.57 -22.69
CA GLU A 288 11.61 0.09 -22.27
C GLU A 288 11.91 -0.07 -20.78
N GLY A 289 10.88 -0.30 -19.96
CA GLY A 289 10.93 -0.55 -18.53
C GLY A 289 11.33 0.66 -17.68
N TRP A 290 12.26 1.49 -18.12
CA TRP A 290 12.79 2.64 -17.39
C TRP A 290 12.83 3.86 -18.30
N SER A 291 12.85 5.05 -17.71
CA SER A 291 12.98 6.31 -18.47
C SER A 291 14.08 7.18 -17.89
N THR A 292 14.65 8.05 -18.71
CA THR A 292 15.43 9.19 -18.23
C THR A 292 14.50 10.22 -17.57
N TRP A 293 15.08 11.19 -16.87
CA TRP A 293 14.30 12.34 -16.38
C TRP A 293 14.06 13.33 -17.52
N ASP A 294 15.14 13.66 -18.24
CA ASP A 294 15.15 14.50 -19.43
C ASP A 294 16.36 14.14 -20.32
N THR A 295 16.69 15.00 -21.28
CA THR A 295 17.86 14.85 -22.17
C THR A 295 19.20 15.07 -21.48
N GLY A 296 19.22 15.69 -20.30
CA GLY A 296 20.42 15.95 -19.51
C GLY A 296 20.73 14.85 -18.49
N THR A 297 19.92 13.79 -18.39
CA THR A 297 20.18 12.65 -17.52
C THR A 297 21.52 11.97 -17.85
N ASP A 298 22.36 11.80 -16.83
CA ASP A 298 23.59 11.02 -16.93
C ASP A 298 23.31 9.57 -16.50
N VAL A 299 23.16 8.69 -17.49
CA VAL A 299 22.83 7.28 -17.28
C VAL A 299 23.98 6.46 -16.68
N SER A 300 25.22 6.97 -16.71
CA SER A 300 26.37 6.30 -16.09
C SER A 300 26.30 6.28 -14.55
N LEU A 301 25.44 7.14 -13.99
CA LEU A 301 25.21 7.28 -12.55
C LEU A 301 24.08 6.39 -12.02
N ILE A 302 23.38 5.68 -12.90
CA ILE A 302 22.16 4.94 -12.58
C ILE A 302 22.47 3.47 -12.29
N THR A 303 21.84 2.91 -11.27
CA THR A 303 21.82 1.47 -10.99
C THR A 303 20.37 0.98 -11.00
N TYR A 304 19.82 0.80 -12.20
CA TYR A 304 18.47 0.25 -12.40
C TYR A 304 18.58 -1.18 -12.88
N ALA A 305 17.98 -2.10 -12.12
CA ALA A 305 18.14 -3.52 -12.39
C ALA A 305 16.89 -4.36 -12.09
N GLU A 306 16.73 -5.43 -12.85
CA GLU A 306 15.69 -6.45 -12.65
C GLU A 306 16.33 -7.83 -12.50
N TYR A 307 15.71 -8.72 -11.72
CA TYR A 307 16.05 -10.14 -11.66
C TYR A 307 14.80 -10.99 -11.81
N GLN A 308 14.74 -11.78 -12.88
CA GLN A 308 13.66 -12.73 -13.17
C GLN A 308 12.23 -12.16 -12.93
N PRO A 309 11.86 -11.02 -13.53
CA PRO A 309 10.47 -10.57 -13.50
C PRO A 309 9.58 -11.65 -14.15
N ARG A 310 8.41 -11.90 -13.56
CA ARG A 310 7.47 -12.93 -14.05
C ARG A 310 6.08 -12.35 -14.31
N ASN A 311 5.34 -12.89 -15.26
CA ASN A 311 3.93 -12.58 -15.39
C ASN A 311 3.09 -13.38 -14.38
N PHE A 312 1.77 -13.14 -14.32
CA PHE A 312 0.88 -13.87 -13.42
C PHE A 312 0.69 -15.35 -13.77
N ARG A 313 1.13 -15.80 -14.95
CA ARG A 313 1.21 -17.23 -15.32
C ARG A 313 2.53 -17.89 -14.89
N GLY A 314 3.42 -17.14 -14.22
CA GLY A 314 4.72 -17.62 -13.76
C GLY A 314 5.82 -17.65 -14.83
N GLN A 315 5.55 -17.19 -16.05
CA GLN A 315 6.54 -17.12 -17.13
C GLN A 315 7.41 -15.88 -16.98
N LEU A 316 8.65 -15.91 -17.47
CA LEU A 316 9.50 -14.72 -17.49
C LEU A 316 8.89 -13.62 -18.36
N VAL A 317 8.96 -12.38 -17.89
CA VAL A 317 8.59 -11.20 -18.69
C VAL A 317 9.66 -10.98 -19.76
N ASN A 318 9.26 -10.65 -20.98
CA ASN A 318 10.22 -10.25 -22.02
C ASN A 318 10.84 -8.90 -21.65
N VAL A 319 12.15 -8.90 -21.43
CA VAL A 319 12.97 -7.74 -21.08
C VAL A 319 13.93 -7.33 -22.20
N SER A 320 13.81 -7.91 -23.41
CA SER A 320 14.74 -7.65 -24.52
C SER A 320 14.69 -6.22 -25.06
N GLN A 321 13.63 -5.47 -24.75
CA GLN A 321 13.45 -4.07 -25.16
C GLN A 321 13.77 -3.07 -24.04
N ARG A 322 14.27 -3.54 -22.90
CA ARG A 322 14.69 -2.64 -21.82
C ARG A 322 15.76 -1.68 -22.34
N VAL A 323 15.74 -0.47 -21.82
CA VAL A 323 16.79 0.52 -22.09
C VAL A 323 18.17 -0.09 -21.85
N SER A 324 19.11 0.19 -22.76
CA SER A 324 20.43 -0.45 -22.79
C SER A 324 21.32 -0.15 -21.57
N TRP A 325 21.01 0.92 -20.83
CA TRP A 325 21.70 1.33 -19.60
C TRP A 325 21.10 0.73 -18.33
N SER A 326 20.02 -0.07 -18.43
CA SER A 326 19.52 -0.89 -17.33
C SER A 326 20.13 -2.29 -17.36
N SER A 327 20.15 -2.99 -16.22
CA SER A 327 20.79 -4.30 -16.09
C SER A 327 19.79 -5.41 -15.76
N GLN A 328 20.04 -6.61 -16.29
CA GLN A 328 19.42 -7.84 -15.78
C GLN A 328 20.45 -8.55 -14.90
N LEU A 329 20.13 -8.73 -13.62
CA LEU A 329 21.07 -9.32 -12.66
C LEU A 329 21.24 -10.83 -12.92
N ALA A 330 22.43 -11.36 -12.59
CA ALA A 330 22.61 -12.80 -12.45
C ALA A 330 22.13 -13.27 -11.07
N ALA A 331 21.94 -14.58 -10.92
CA ALA A 331 21.49 -15.16 -9.65
C ALA A 331 22.43 -14.84 -8.48
N ALA A 332 23.74 -14.89 -8.72
CA ALA A 332 24.77 -14.58 -7.71
C ALA A 332 24.68 -13.13 -7.21
N ASP A 333 24.38 -12.18 -8.11
CA ASP A 333 24.27 -10.76 -7.76
C ASP A 333 23.11 -10.46 -6.82
N THR A 334 22.11 -11.35 -6.73
CA THR A 334 20.96 -11.16 -5.84
C THR A 334 21.29 -11.29 -4.35
N ALA A 335 22.46 -11.85 -4.01
CA ALA A 335 22.90 -11.99 -2.62
C ALA A 335 23.15 -10.64 -1.93
N GLN A 336 23.60 -9.62 -2.66
CA GLN A 336 23.84 -8.28 -2.10
C GLN A 336 22.54 -7.51 -1.80
N TYR A 337 21.41 -7.97 -2.35
CA TYR A 337 20.11 -7.33 -2.23
C TYR A 337 19.17 -8.06 -1.25
N GLN A 338 19.72 -8.91 -0.38
CA GLN A 338 18.98 -9.48 0.75
C GLN A 338 18.74 -8.41 1.81
N THR A 339 17.62 -8.50 2.54
CA THR A 339 17.22 -7.50 3.55
C THR A 339 18.34 -7.20 4.55
N GLY A 340 19.03 -8.22 5.08
CA GLY A 340 20.14 -8.04 6.02
C GLY A 340 21.37 -7.35 5.43
N THR A 341 21.62 -7.51 4.12
CA THR A 341 22.73 -6.82 3.45
C THR A 341 22.37 -5.36 3.17
N VAL A 342 21.15 -5.12 2.68
CA VAL A 342 20.69 -3.77 2.28
C VAL A 342 20.49 -2.86 3.49
N LEU A 343 19.90 -3.37 4.57
CA LEU A 343 19.61 -2.59 5.79
C LEU A 343 20.79 -2.60 6.79
N GLY A 344 21.87 -3.31 6.47
CA GLY A 344 23.07 -3.44 7.27
C GLY A 344 22.81 -4.05 8.64
N THR A 345 23.26 -3.39 9.70
CA THR A 345 23.11 -3.89 11.07
C THR A 345 21.67 -3.89 11.60
N TRP A 346 20.73 -3.26 10.89
CA TRP A 346 19.34 -3.20 11.33
C TRP A 346 18.54 -4.41 10.82
N ASN A 347 18.03 -5.20 11.76
CA ASN A 347 17.11 -6.29 11.47
C ASN A 347 15.66 -5.89 11.87
N PRO A 348 14.78 -5.54 10.91
CA PRO A 348 13.41 -5.15 11.21
C PRO A 348 12.58 -6.29 11.83
N CYS A 349 12.90 -7.55 11.53
CA CYS A 349 12.22 -8.71 12.12
C CYS A 349 12.47 -8.84 13.62
N ALA A 350 13.65 -8.42 14.09
CA ALA A 350 14.02 -8.45 15.50
C ALA A 350 13.58 -7.17 16.22
N ALA A 351 13.66 -6.03 15.55
CA ALA A 351 13.32 -4.72 16.13
C ALA A 351 11.83 -4.53 16.39
N SER A 352 10.95 -5.25 15.68
CA SER A 352 9.51 -5.10 15.82
C SER A 352 8.82 -6.46 15.71
N ALA A 353 8.27 -6.92 16.83
CA ALA A 353 7.58 -8.20 16.91
C ALA A 353 6.44 -8.27 15.87
N GLY A 354 6.27 -9.44 15.25
CA GLY A 354 5.23 -9.65 14.24
C GLY A 354 5.56 -9.14 12.83
N VAL A 355 6.59 -8.30 12.64
CA VAL A 355 6.97 -7.77 11.30
C VAL A 355 7.28 -8.88 10.30
N CYS A 356 7.83 -10.00 10.75
CA CYS A 356 8.21 -11.11 9.88
C CYS A 356 7.40 -12.39 10.10
N ALA A 357 6.32 -12.32 10.89
CA ALA A 357 5.40 -13.43 11.07
C ALA A 357 4.73 -13.85 9.74
N SER A 358 4.15 -15.05 9.71
CA SER A 358 3.32 -15.50 8.58
C SER A 358 2.23 -14.46 8.26
N PHE A 359 1.94 -14.29 6.98
CA PHE A 359 0.97 -13.30 6.52
C PHE A 359 -0.21 -13.99 5.85
N ALA A 360 -1.41 -13.69 6.34
CA ALA A 360 -2.67 -13.99 5.68
C ALA A 360 -3.34 -12.65 5.34
N PRO A 361 -3.51 -12.30 4.06
CA PRO A 361 -4.12 -11.03 3.69
C PRO A 361 -5.58 -10.98 4.13
N GLY A 362 -5.97 -9.86 4.74
CA GLY A 362 -7.37 -9.53 4.98
C GLY A 362 -8.07 -9.04 3.71
N ILE A 363 -9.35 -8.71 3.84
CA ILE A 363 -10.11 -8.06 2.75
C ILE A 363 -9.94 -6.56 2.89
N ALA A 364 -9.44 -5.92 1.82
CA ALA A 364 -9.45 -4.48 1.67
C ALA A 364 -9.52 -4.14 0.19
N VAL A 365 -10.30 -3.11 -0.15
CA VAL A 365 -10.36 -2.57 -1.51
C VAL A 365 -9.91 -1.11 -1.51
N ALA A 366 -9.39 -0.68 -2.64
CA ALA A 366 -9.02 0.70 -2.92
C ALA A 366 -9.70 1.16 -4.21
N ASN A 367 -9.69 2.48 -4.41
CA ASN A 367 -10.18 3.12 -5.64
C ASN A 367 -11.61 2.67 -6.03
N PHE A 368 -12.53 2.57 -5.06
CA PHE A 368 -13.94 2.44 -5.38
C PHE A 368 -14.43 3.76 -5.98
N LEU A 369 -14.56 3.76 -7.31
CA LEU A 369 -14.88 4.92 -8.12
C LEU A 369 -16.16 4.65 -8.91
N ALA A 370 -16.90 5.71 -9.18
CA ALA A 370 -18.06 5.69 -10.03
C ALA A 370 -17.92 6.76 -11.13
N SER A 371 -18.34 6.42 -12.34
CA SER A 371 -18.37 7.33 -13.50
C SER A 371 -19.78 7.34 -14.08
N LYS A 372 -20.45 8.49 -14.03
CA LYS A 372 -21.78 8.69 -14.59
C LYS A 372 -21.69 8.79 -16.11
N GLY A 373 -22.29 7.83 -16.82
CA GLY A 373 -22.49 7.88 -18.27
C GLY A 373 -23.85 8.46 -18.64
N ALA A 374 -24.20 8.40 -19.94
CA ALA A 374 -25.47 8.91 -20.45
C ALA A 374 -26.69 8.06 -20.02
N THR A 375 -26.52 6.75 -19.91
CA THR A 375 -27.61 5.79 -19.62
C THR A 375 -27.37 4.95 -18.37
N SER A 376 -26.12 4.86 -17.91
CA SER A 376 -25.72 4.04 -16.76
C SER A 376 -24.57 4.67 -15.99
N THR A 377 -24.35 4.18 -14.77
CA THR A 377 -23.16 4.46 -13.98
C THR A 377 -22.23 3.26 -14.06
N SER A 378 -20.96 3.51 -14.36
CA SER A 378 -19.90 2.49 -14.27
C SER A 378 -19.21 2.59 -12.92
N PHE A 379 -19.03 1.45 -12.26
CA PHE A 379 -18.28 1.30 -11.01
C PHE A 379 -17.00 0.53 -11.27
N SER A 380 -15.94 0.89 -10.56
CA SER A 380 -14.68 0.16 -10.57
C SER A 380 -14.04 0.19 -9.20
N TRP A 381 -13.31 -0.86 -8.86
CA TRP A 381 -12.48 -0.94 -7.65
C TRP A 381 -11.35 -1.91 -7.88
N ASN A 382 -10.37 -1.88 -6.99
CA ASN A 382 -9.34 -2.90 -6.96
C ASN A 382 -9.13 -3.47 -5.56
N ALA A 383 -8.79 -4.76 -5.50
CA ALA A 383 -8.35 -5.43 -4.29
C ALA A 383 -6.96 -4.93 -3.90
N CYS A 384 -6.72 -4.73 -2.60
CA CYS A 384 -5.37 -4.40 -2.10
C CYS A 384 -4.46 -5.64 -2.09
N TRP A 385 -5.04 -6.81 -1.80
CA TRP A 385 -4.42 -8.12 -1.99
C TRP A 385 -5.38 -8.99 -2.77
N ALA A 386 -4.91 -9.71 -3.78
CA ALA A 386 -5.74 -10.63 -4.53
C ALA A 386 -6.04 -11.87 -3.69
N VAL A 387 -7.24 -11.93 -3.14
CA VAL A 387 -7.75 -13.06 -2.35
C VAL A 387 -8.87 -13.73 -3.14
N PRO A 388 -8.72 -15.02 -3.53
CA PRO A 388 -9.74 -15.71 -4.29
C PRO A 388 -11.00 -15.88 -3.46
N GLN A 389 -12.16 -15.97 -4.11
CA GLN A 389 -13.47 -16.21 -3.48
C GLN A 389 -13.92 -15.11 -2.51
N VAL A 390 -13.36 -13.89 -2.60
CA VAL A 390 -13.98 -12.70 -2.00
C VAL A 390 -15.20 -12.32 -2.83
N GLN A 391 -16.34 -12.16 -2.17
CA GLN A 391 -17.56 -11.64 -2.76
C GLN A 391 -17.58 -10.12 -2.63
N TYR A 392 -17.67 -9.43 -3.76
CA TYR A 392 -17.88 -7.99 -3.86
C TYR A 392 -19.34 -7.74 -4.20
N GLU A 393 -20.09 -7.24 -3.23
CA GLU A 393 -21.50 -6.91 -3.36
C GLU A 393 -21.64 -5.39 -3.50
N LEU A 394 -22.18 -4.93 -4.64
CA LEU A 394 -22.53 -3.53 -4.85
C LEU A 394 -23.93 -3.30 -4.31
N LEU A 395 -24.02 -2.44 -3.30
CA LEU A 395 -25.27 -2.10 -2.64
C LEU A 395 -25.73 -0.71 -3.03
N ARG A 396 -27.05 -0.54 -3.23
CA ARG A 396 -27.70 0.72 -3.60
C ARG A 396 -28.84 1.08 -2.65
N SER A 397 -29.00 2.37 -2.38
CA SER A 397 -30.18 2.98 -1.75
C SER A 397 -30.60 4.25 -2.48
N SER A 398 -31.90 4.61 -2.41
CA SER A 398 -32.41 5.91 -2.88
C SER A 398 -32.18 7.05 -1.87
N THR A 399 -31.78 6.72 -0.63
CA THR A 399 -31.43 7.70 0.40
C THR A 399 -30.15 7.30 1.14
N ARG A 400 -29.35 8.28 1.56
CA ARG A 400 -28.05 8.03 2.18
C ARG A 400 -28.12 7.15 3.43
N LYS A 401 -29.17 7.31 4.23
CA LYS A 401 -29.42 6.59 5.50
C LYS A 401 -30.50 5.51 5.39
N GLY A 402 -30.98 5.21 4.18
CA GLY A 402 -32.04 4.23 3.95
C GLY A 402 -31.56 2.79 3.93
N ALA A 403 -32.47 1.89 3.56
CA ALA A 403 -32.17 0.49 3.35
C ALA A 403 -31.39 0.29 2.04
N TYR A 404 -30.26 -0.41 2.12
CA TYR A 404 -29.44 -0.75 0.96
C TYR A 404 -29.79 -2.15 0.45
N THR A 405 -29.96 -2.27 -0.86
CA THR A 405 -30.24 -3.52 -1.55
C THR A 405 -29.09 -3.87 -2.49
N SER A 406 -28.83 -5.17 -2.65
CA SER A 406 -27.82 -5.66 -3.57
C SER A 406 -28.28 -5.44 -5.01
N VAL A 407 -27.49 -4.73 -5.81
CA VAL A 407 -27.76 -4.56 -7.25
C VAL A 407 -26.91 -5.48 -8.11
N SER A 408 -25.79 -5.96 -7.57
CA SER A 408 -24.91 -6.90 -8.25
C SER A 408 -23.87 -7.50 -7.31
N GLN A 409 -23.36 -8.67 -7.70
CA GLN A 409 -22.32 -9.38 -6.96
C GLN A 409 -21.26 -9.90 -7.93
N VAL A 410 -19.99 -9.77 -7.54
CA VAL A 410 -18.83 -10.28 -8.29
C VAL A 410 -17.98 -11.13 -7.35
N LEU A 411 -17.65 -12.35 -7.77
CA LEU A 411 -16.78 -13.24 -7.01
C LEU A 411 -15.35 -13.15 -7.54
N ALA A 412 -14.38 -12.95 -6.65
CA ALA A 412 -12.96 -12.94 -7.03
C ALA A 412 -12.56 -14.34 -7.56
N PRO A 413 -12.14 -14.46 -8.83
CA PRO A 413 -11.97 -15.76 -9.45
C PRO A 413 -10.69 -16.47 -9.00
N ASN A 414 -9.64 -15.72 -8.68
CA ASN A 414 -8.30 -16.23 -8.37
C ASN A 414 -7.49 -15.20 -7.55
N ASP A 415 -6.23 -15.52 -7.25
CA ASP A 415 -5.26 -14.73 -6.49
C ASP A 415 -4.36 -13.83 -7.39
N THR A 416 -4.79 -13.57 -8.62
CA THR A 416 -4.09 -12.71 -9.59
C THR A 416 -4.99 -11.59 -10.16
N THR A 417 -6.30 -11.64 -9.92
CA THR A 417 -7.24 -10.62 -10.33
C THR A 417 -7.34 -9.53 -9.27
N TYR A 418 -6.81 -8.35 -9.59
CA TYR A 418 -6.86 -7.18 -8.72
C TYR A 418 -8.04 -6.26 -9.01
N ASN A 419 -8.58 -6.31 -10.22
CA ASN A 419 -9.51 -5.28 -10.69
C ASN A 419 -10.89 -5.82 -10.98
N PHE A 420 -11.89 -5.02 -10.64
CA PHE A 420 -13.29 -5.37 -10.78
C PHE A 420 -14.09 -4.17 -11.26
N ARG A 421 -15.18 -4.45 -11.98
CA ARG A 421 -16.07 -3.45 -12.55
C ARG A 421 -17.50 -3.90 -12.43
N ASN A 422 -18.42 -2.94 -12.41
CA ASN A 422 -19.84 -3.19 -12.51
C ASN A 422 -20.57 -2.01 -13.17
N THR A 423 -21.84 -2.17 -13.50
CA THR A 423 -22.69 -1.08 -13.97
C THR A 423 -24.07 -1.14 -13.33
N ASP A 424 -24.69 0.01 -13.14
CA ASP A 424 -26.09 0.12 -12.74
C ASP A 424 -26.78 1.25 -13.51
N ALA A 425 -28.12 1.23 -13.55
CA ALA A 425 -28.92 2.27 -14.16
C ALA A 425 -28.75 3.62 -13.43
N LEU A 426 -28.92 4.72 -14.17
CA LEU A 426 -29.03 6.04 -13.55
C LEU A 426 -30.31 6.15 -12.71
N PRO A 427 -30.33 6.99 -11.66
CA PRO A 427 -31.58 7.33 -11.00
C PRO A 427 -32.56 8.01 -11.96
N ALA A 428 -33.82 8.17 -11.54
CA ALA A 428 -34.76 9.03 -12.25
C ALA A 428 -34.23 10.48 -12.29
N PRO A 429 -34.58 11.30 -13.31
CA PRO A 429 -34.19 12.71 -13.33
C PRO A 429 -34.56 13.43 -12.03
N GLY A 430 -33.61 14.18 -11.44
CA GLY A 430 -33.79 14.84 -10.14
C GLY A 430 -33.62 13.92 -8.92
N GLY A 431 -33.29 12.64 -9.12
CA GLY A 431 -33.04 11.67 -8.06
C GLY A 431 -31.55 11.38 -7.84
N SER A 432 -31.25 10.80 -6.67
CA SER A 432 -29.93 10.29 -6.33
C SER A 432 -29.98 8.81 -5.96
N TYR A 433 -28.90 8.10 -6.28
CA TYR A 433 -28.60 6.79 -5.72
C TYR A 433 -27.31 6.84 -4.90
N PHE A 434 -27.30 6.14 -3.78
CA PHE A 434 -26.17 6.02 -2.88
C PHE A 434 -25.63 4.59 -2.93
N TYR A 435 -24.32 4.45 -3.03
CA TYR A 435 -23.67 3.15 -3.23
C TYR A 435 -22.52 2.92 -2.27
N TYR A 436 -22.35 1.68 -1.82
CA TYR A 436 -21.09 1.21 -1.23
C TYR A 436 -20.85 -0.25 -1.62
N LEU A 437 -19.59 -0.69 -1.53
CA LEU A 437 -19.22 -2.09 -1.69
C LEU A 437 -19.15 -2.78 -0.33
N ARG A 438 -19.78 -3.95 -0.23
CA ARG A 438 -19.53 -4.91 0.84
C ARG A 438 -18.65 -6.02 0.31
N CYS A 439 -17.49 -6.19 0.93
CA CYS A 439 -16.49 -7.17 0.53
C CYS A 439 -16.38 -8.24 1.62
N SER A 440 -16.76 -9.48 1.33
CA SER A 440 -16.86 -10.55 2.33
C SER A 440 -16.27 -11.88 1.84
N LYS A 441 -15.78 -12.66 2.80
CA LYS A 441 -15.36 -14.06 2.62
C LYS A 441 -15.42 -14.74 3.99
N ALA A 442 -15.91 -15.97 4.04
CA ALA A 442 -15.98 -16.72 5.30
C ALA A 442 -14.60 -16.79 5.98
N GLY A 443 -14.58 -16.50 7.29
CA GLY A 443 -13.36 -16.49 8.09
C GLY A 443 -12.52 -15.21 8.01
N LEU A 444 -12.91 -14.21 7.22
CA LEU A 444 -12.25 -12.90 7.15
C LEU A 444 -13.20 -11.78 7.58
N THR A 445 -12.64 -10.74 8.19
CA THR A 445 -13.39 -9.52 8.52
C THR A 445 -13.90 -8.85 7.25
N THR A 446 -15.20 -8.56 7.20
CA THR A 446 -15.84 -7.82 6.12
C THR A 446 -15.28 -6.41 6.02
N HIS A 447 -15.06 -5.94 4.79
CA HIS A 447 -14.69 -4.56 4.51
C HIS A 447 -15.81 -3.83 3.79
N LEU A 448 -16.11 -2.60 4.25
CA LEU A 448 -17.08 -1.70 3.64
C LEU A 448 -16.34 -0.48 3.10
N THR A 449 -16.70 -0.02 1.91
CA THR A 449 -16.16 1.24 1.36
C THR A 449 -16.94 2.45 1.86
N ASP A 450 -16.37 3.65 1.66
CA ASP A 450 -17.12 4.89 1.76
C ASP A 450 -18.32 4.87 0.79
N THR A 451 -19.39 5.58 1.16
CA THR A 451 -20.59 5.72 0.34
C THR A 451 -20.38 6.77 -0.75
N LEU A 452 -20.65 6.40 -2.00
CA LEU A 452 -20.69 7.31 -3.15
C LEU A 452 -22.14 7.75 -3.42
N GLU A 453 -22.32 8.98 -3.89
CA GLU A 453 -23.60 9.49 -4.39
C GLU A 453 -23.53 9.70 -5.89
N ILE A 454 -24.58 9.26 -6.60
CA ILE A 454 -24.79 9.49 -8.01
C ILE A 454 -26.13 10.19 -8.18
N ALA A 455 -26.10 11.48 -8.50
CA ALA A 455 -27.27 12.28 -8.84
C ALA A 455 -27.48 12.33 -10.36
N ARG A 456 -28.74 12.28 -10.80
CA ARG A 456 -29.09 12.48 -12.22
C ARG A 456 -29.68 13.84 -12.49
#